data_AF-A0AAX6F222-F1
#
_entry.id   AF-A0AAX6F222-F1
#
_cell.length_a   1.000
_cell.length_b   1.000
_cell.length_c   1.000
_cell.angle_alpha   90.00
_cell.angle_beta   90.00
_cell.angle_gamma   90.00
#
_symmetry.space_group_name_H-M   'P 1'
#
loop_
_entity.id
_entity.type
_entity.pdbx_description
1 polymer ?
#
loop_
_entity_poly.entity_id
_entity_poly.type
_entity_poly.pdbx_seq_one_letter_code
_entity_poly.pdbx_strand_id
1 'polypeptide(L)'
;MESKSIAHDVTENHDILRFGLHGVHGDIVGSHPLESNRENAFRNMEEKKRMINNLTYGSAFNLRKDLDKQILSRFQRPSGPLPSSMIGFEALTGGLDDFGFEDYLNVPQDSETLRPANMHHGMEVRLGLSKGPTCPSLI
;
A
#
# COMPACT_ATOMS: atom_id res chain seq x y z
N MET A 1 13.96 25.93 -6.53
CA MET A 1 13.86 25.31 -7.87
C MET A 1 12.63 25.88 -8.52
N GLU A 2 12.81 26.49 -9.69
CA GLU A 2 11.75 27.18 -10.42
C GLU A 2 10.76 26.16 -10.98
N SER A 3 9.51 26.18 -10.49
CA SER A 3 8.44 25.31 -10.99
C SER A 3 7.95 25.86 -12.32
N LYS A 4 8.54 25.39 -13.42
CA LYS A 4 8.00 25.64 -14.76
C LYS A 4 6.70 24.86 -14.92
N SER A 5 5.56 25.52 -14.71
CA SER A 5 4.26 24.97 -15.06
C SER A 5 4.06 25.14 -16.57
N ILE A 6 3.84 24.04 -17.27
CA ILE A 6 3.40 24.07 -18.68
C ILE A 6 1.98 24.63 -18.68
N ALA A 7 1.71 25.64 -19.53
CA ALA A 7 0.36 26.16 -19.69
C ALA A 7 -0.53 25.05 -20.28
N HIS A 8 -1.63 24.73 -19.60
CA HIS A 8 -2.58 23.70 -20.04
C HIS A 8 -3.65 24.37 -20.91
N ASP A 9 -3.48 24.32 -22.22
CA ASP A 9 -4.52 24.69 -23.17
C ASP A 9 -5.23 23.42 -23.66
N VAL A 10 -6.46 23.23 -23.21
CA VAL A 10 -7.32 22.06 -23.52
C VAL A 10 -7.63 21.98 -25.03
N THR A 11 -7.33 23.04 -25.78
CA THR A 11 -7.62 23.15 -27.22
C THR A 11 -6.39 23.00 -28.12
N GLU A 12 -5.22 22.71 -27.57
CA GLU A 12 -4.00 22.56 -28.38
C GLU A 12 -4.08 21.36 -29.33
N ASN A 13 -3.71 21.59 -30.59
CA ASN A 13 -3.83 20.61 -31.67
C ASN A 13 -2.75 19.52 -31.52
N HIS A 14 -3.18 18.30 -31.16
CA HIS A 14 -2.36 17.09 -31.12
C HIS A 14 -2.01 16.59 -32.54
N ASP A 15 -1.24 17.35 -33.32
CA ASP A 15 -0.76 16.93 -34.64
C ASP A 15 0.78 16.82 -34.67
N ILE A 16 1.26 15.60 -34.40
CA ILE A 16 2.69 15.25 -34.35
C ILE A 16 3.35 15.41 -35.73
N LEU A 17 2.62 15.15 -36.82
CA LEU A 17 3.17 15.23 -38.18
C LEU A 17 3.38 16.67 -38.63
N ARG A 18 2.56 17.60 -38.13
CA ARG A 18 2.61 19.01 -38.49
C ARG A 18 3.50 19.85 -37.57
N PHE A 19 3.49 19.58 -36.27
CA PHE A 19 4.17 20.40 -35.26
C PHE A 19 5.41 19.74 -34.64
N GLY A 20 5.71 18.48 -35.01
CA GLY A 20 6.87 17.76 -34.50
C GLY A 20 6.84 17.59 -32.98
N LEU A 21 7.98 17.80 -32.31
CA LEU A 21 8.11 17.62 -30.86
C LEU A 21 7.19 18.55 -30.04
N HIS A 22 6.85 19.74 -30.58
CA HIS A 22 5.93 20.67 -29.92
C HIS A 22 4.49 20.16 -29.90
N GLY A 23 4.11 19.24 -30.80
CA GLY A 23 2.77 18.63 -30.80
C GLY A 23 2.53 17.63 -29.66
N VAL A 24 3.58 17.25 -28.91
CA VAL A 24 3.52 16.28 -27.81
C VAL A 24 3.20 16.95 -26.46
N HIS A 25 3.22 18.29 -26.38
CA HIS A 25 2.98 19.02 -25.14
C HIS A 25 1.62 18.73 -24.51
N GLY A 26 0.57 18.56 -25.32
CA GLY A 26 -0.76 18.19 -24.85
C GLY A 26 -0.88 16.76 -24.33
N ASP A 27 -0.06 15.81 -24.79
CA ASP A 27 -0.09 14.42 -24.31
C ASP A 27 0.60 14.26 -22.95
N ILE A 28 1.55 15.14 -22.65
CA ILE A 28 2.31 15.14 -21.39
C ILE A 28 1.47 15.73 -20.25
N VAL A 29 0.63 16.72 -20.55
CA VAL A 29 -0.25 17.38 -19.59
C VAL A 29 -1.65 16.82 -19.79
N GLY A 30 -1.98 15.74 -19.07
CA GLY A 30 -3.21 14.95 -19.23
C GLY A 30 -4.43 15.77 -19.66
N SER A 31 -5.17 15.24 -20.63
CA SER A 31 -6.26 15.93 -21.36
C SER A 31 -7.30 16.62 -20.47
N HIS A 32 -7.49 16.10 -19.25
CA HIS A 32 -8.47 16.62 -18.31
C HIS A 32 -7.80 17.15 -17.03
N PRO A 33 -8.17 18.37 -16.57
CA PRO A 33 -7.54 18.96 -15.38
C PRO A 33 -7.73 18.14 -14.09
N LEU A 34 -8.77 17.29 -14.03
CA LEU A 34 -8.99 16.36 -12.91
C LEU A 34 -8.12 15.10 -12.97
N GLU A 35 -7.64 14.70 -14.14
CA GLU A 35 -6.87 13.46 -14.32
C GLU A 35 -5.60 13.49 -13.49
N SER A 36 -4.83 14.57 -13.62
CA SER A 36 -3.62 14.81 -12.82
C SER A 36 -3.90 14.84 -11.32
N ASN A 37 -5.03 15.41 -10.90
CA ASN A 37 -5.45 15.43 -9.50
C ASN A 37 -5.79 14.02 -8.99
N ARG A 38 -6.46 13.20 -9.81
CA ARG A 38 -6.83 11.82 -9.45
C ARG A 38 -5.60 10.93 -9.33
N GLU A 39 -4.66 11.04 -10.27
CA GLU A 39 -3.40 10.29 -10.26
C GLU A 39 -2.54 10.62 -9.04
N ASN A 40 -2.46 11.90 -8.67
CA ASN A 40 -1.64 12.36 -7.55
C ASN A 40 -2.39 12.38 -6.21
N ALA A 41 -3.69 12.04 -6.16
CA ALA A 41 -4.53 12.20 -4.98
C ALA A 41 -3.93 11.49 -3.76
N PHE A 42 -3.53 10.23 -3.92
CA PHE A 42 -2.96 9.42 -2.84
C PHE A 42 -1.62 9.97 -2.34
N ARG A 43 -0.70 10.29 -3.26
CA ARG A 43 0.60 10.87 -2.92
C ARG A 43 0.45 12.21 -2.20
N ASN A 44 -0.40 13.09 -2.72
CA ASN A 44 -0.69 14.39 -2.12
C ASN A 44 -1.30 14.22 -0.72
N MET A 45 -2.16 13.21 -0.52
CA MET A 45 -2.73 12.90 0.79
C MET A 45 -1.66 12.42 1.78
N GLU A 46 -0.75 11.55 1.35
CA GLU A 46 0.37 11.08 2.18
C GLU A 46 1.32 12.22 2.57
N GLU A 47 1.68 13.09 1.62
CA GLU A 47 2.51 14.28 1.88
C GLU A 47 1.84 15.21 2.91
N LYS A 48 0.53 15.45 2.78
CA LYS A 48 -0.25 16.22 3.76
C LYS A 48 -0.28 15.55 5.13
N LYS A 49 -0.53 14.23 5.21
CA LYS A 49 -0.48 13.47 6.46
C LYS A 49 0.88 13.59 7.14
N ARG A 50 1.98 13.51 6.37
CA ARG A 50 3.35 13.68 6.88
C ARG A 50 3.61 15.10 7.38
N MET A 51 3.11 16.11 6.69
CA MET A 51 3.20 17.51 7.11
C MET A 51 2.46 17.76 8.42
N ILE A 52 1.21 17.27 8.55
CA ILE A 52 0.41 17.38 9.77
C ILE A 52 1.13 16.71 10.95
N ASN A 53 1.61 15.48 10.75
CA ASN A 53 2.36 14.76 11.79
C ASN A 53 3.62 15.51 12.23
N ASN A 54 4.34 16.13 11.28
CA ASN A 54 5.52 16.94 11.60
C ASN A 54 5.14 18.17 12.45
N LEU A 55 4.02 18.82 12.13
CA LEU A 55 3.54 19.98 12.86
C LEU A 55 3.06 19.62 14.28
N THR A 56 2.36 18.48 14.43
CA THR A 56 1.77 18.06 15.70
C THR A 56 2.78 17.41 16.65
N TYR A 57 3.64 16.53 16.13
CA TYR A 57 4.52 15.69 16.94
C TYR A 57 6.02 15.92 16.68
N GLY A 58 6.36 16.75 15.69
CA GLY A 58 7.75 17.03 15.30
C GLY A 58 8.32 16.06 14.27
N SER A 59 9.54 16.36 13.81
CA SER A 59 10.20 15.63 12.73
C SER A 59 10.58 14.19 13.10
N ALA A 60 10.84 13.93 14.38
CA ALA A 60 11.21 12.61 14.90
C ALA A 60 10.10 11.58 14.70
N PHE A 61 8.82 11.99 14.75
CA PHE A 61 7.70 11.08 14.59
C PHE A 61 7.62 10.49 13.17
N ASN A 62 7.89 11.32 12.15
CA ASN A 62 7.93 10.85 10.77
C ASN A 62 9.08 9.86 10.55
N LEU A 63 10.26 10.10 11.14
CA LEU A 63 11.39 9.16 11.07
C LEU A 63 11.04 7.81 11.71
N ARG A 64 10.42 7.82 12.89
CA ARG A 64 9.94 6.61 13.55
C ARG A 64 8.93 5.86 12.67
N LYS A 65 7.95 6.58 12.10
CA LYS A 65 6.96 5.99 11.20
C LYS A 65 7.61 5.34 9.98
N ASP A 66 8.62 5.97 9.40
CA ASP A 66 9.37 5.42 8.27
C ASP A 66 10.15 4.15 8.66
N LEU A 67 10.74 4.09 9.86
CA LEU A 67 11.38 2.89 10.39
C LEU A 67 10.37 1.76 10.66
N ASP A 68 9.27 2.07 11.35
CA ASP A 68 8.21 1.10 11.65
C ASP A 68 7.64 0.53 10.35
N LYS A 69 7.45 1.36 9.32
CA LYS A 69 7.03 0.92 7.97
C LYS A 69 8.02 -0.08 7.37
N GLN A 70 9.33 0.14 7.49
CA GLN A 70 10.35 -0.78 6.98
C GLN A 70 10.47 -2.09 7.78
N ILE A 71 10.18 -2.05 9.08
CA ILE A 71 10.20 -3.24 9.93
C ILE A 71 8.97 -4.08 9.64
N LEU A 72 7.79 -3.47 9.60
CA LEU A 72 6.52 -4.14 9.38
C LEU A 72 6.32 -4.57 7.93
N SER A 73 6.97 -3.91 6.97
CA SER A 73 6.99 -4.37 5.58
C SER A 73 7.76 -5.69 5.40
N ARG A 74 8.61 -6.06 6.36
CA ARG A 74 9.37 -7.30 6.31
C ARG A 74 8.53 -8.43 6.87
N PHE A 75 8.25 -9.37 6.00
CA PHE A 75 7.58 -10.59 6.33
C PHE A 75 8.42 -11.51 7.22
N GLN A 76 7.92 -11.93 8.37
CA GLN A 76 8.55 -12.92 9.24
C GLN A 76 7.55 -14.02 9.61
N ARG A 77 7.57 -15.17 8.92
CA ARG A 77 6.80 -16.37 9.31
C ARG A 77 7.72 -17.58 9.59
N PRO A 78 7.28 -18.52 10.45
CA PRO A 78 7.78 -19.89 10.43
C PRO A 78 7.51 -20.53 9.05
N SER A 79 8.38 -21.44 8.61
CA SER A 79 8.17 -22.19 7.38
C SER A 79 6.87 -23.01 7.44
N GLY A 80 5.94 -22.77 6.51
CA GLY A 80 4.71 -23.56 6.42
C GLY A 80 3.66 -22.97 5.48
N PRO A 81 2.57 -23.71 5.23
CA PRO A 81 1.46 -23.30 4.37
C PRO A 81 0.50 -22.28 5.01
N LEU A 82 0.84 -21.75 6.19
CA LEU A 82 0.01 -20.80 6.92
C LEU A 82 -0.09 -19.48 6.16
N PRO A 83 -1.29 -18.97 5.85
CA PRO A 83 -1.47 -17.62 5.34
C PRO A 83 -1.18 -16.60 6.45
N SER A 84 -0.86 -15.37 6.07
CA SER A 84 -0.91 -14.19 6.93
C SER A 84 -1.09 -12.96 6.08
N SER A 85 -1.76 -12.01 6.70
CA SER A 85 -1.76 -10.61 6.34
C SER A 85 -0.53 -9.92 6.93
N MET A 86 -0.27 -8.70 6.46
CA MET A 86 0.72 -7.81 7.05
C MET A 86 -0.01 -6.85 7.99
N ILE A 87 -0.83 -7.38 8.91
CA ILE A 87 -1.80 -6.60 9.70
C ILE A 87 -1.18 -5.40 10.42
N GLY A 88 0.04 -5.53 10.94
CA GLY A 88 0.75 -4.41 11.57
C GLY A 88 1.12 -3.31 10.58
N PHE A 89 1.55 -3.68 9.37
CA PHE A 89 1.83 -2.73 8.30
C PHE A 89 0.55 -2.06 7.81
N GLU A 90 -0.51 -2.85 7.60
CA GLU A 90 -1.84 -2.38 7.18
C GLU A 90 -2.43 -1.40 8.19
N ALA A 91 -2.31 -1.67 9.48
CA ALA A 91 -2.72 -0.76 10.55
C ALA A 91 -1.90 0.56 10.53
N LEU A 92 -0.60 0.50 10.22
CA LEU A 92 0.25 1.70 10.14
C LEU A 92 -0.08 2.58 8.92
N THR A 93 -0.40 1.95 7.79
CA THR A 93 -0.79 2.62 6.55
C THR A 93 -2.25 3.09 6.55
N GLY A 94 -3.08 2.52 7.44
CA GLY A 94 -4.52 2.78 7.51
C GLY A 94 -5.34 1.94 6.55
N GLY A 95 -4.76 0.86 6.00
CA GLY A 95 -5.48 -0.05 5.11
C GLY A 95 -6.50 -0.95 5.83
N LEU A 96 -6.40 -1.07 7.16
CA LEU A 96 -7.39 -1.79 7.98
C LEU A 96 -8.74 -1.08 8.03
N ASP A 97 -8.76 0.23 7.84
CA ASP A 97 -9.97 1.05 7.90
C ASP A 97 -10.68 1.15 6.52
N ASP A 98 -10.00 0.73 5.45
CA ASP A 98 -10.52 0.75 4.09
C ASP A 98 -11.39 -0.48 3.84
N PHE A 99 -12.65 -0.27 3.47
CA PHE A 99 -13.57 -1.34 3.08
C PHE A 99 -13.47 -1.63 1.58
N GLY A 100 -13.11 -2.87 1.25
CA GLY A 100 -12.94 -3.37 -0.11
C GLY A 100 -14.18 -4.09 -0.65
N PHE A 101 -14.04 -4.60 -1.87
CA PHE A 101 -15.06 -5.47 -2.48
C PHE A 101 -15.00 -6.89 -1.90
N GLU A 102 -13.80 -7.31 -1.50
CA GLU A 102 -13.48 -8.61 -0.92
C GLU A 102 -14.24 -8.84 0.39
N ASP A 103 -14.40 -7.78 1.18
CA ASP A 103 -15.15 -7.79 2.44
C ASP A 103 -16.64 -8.11 2.24
N TYR A 104 -17.20 -7.82 1.06
CA TYR A 104 -18.57 -8.21 0.73
C TYR A 104 -18.71 -9.69 0.36
N LEU A 105 -17.66 -10.30 -0.16
CA LEU A 105 -17.75 -11.61 -0.80
C LEU A 105 -17.57 -12.80 0.14
N ASN A 106 -17.47 -12.58 1.46
CA ASN A 106 -17.29 -13.63 2.48
C ASN A 106 -16.31 -14.71 1.99
N VAL A 107 -15.12 -14.26 1.59
CA VAL A 107 -14.09 -15.13 1.01
C VAL A 107 -13.86 -16.29 1.99
N PRO A 108 -13.76 -17.57 1.52
CA PRO A 108 -13.58 -18.70 2.44
C PRO A 108 -12.37 -18.57 3.37
N GLN A 109 -11.39 -17.74 2.99
CA GLN A 109 -10.17 -17.43 3.73
C GLN A 109 -10.45 -16.58 4.98
N ASP A 110 -11.47 -15.71 4.92
CA ASP A 110 -11.85 -14.75 5.96
C ASP A 110 -13.11 -15.21 6.72
N SER A 111 -13.57 -16.43 6.45
CA SER A 111 -14.73 -17.01 7.13
C SER A 111 -14.44 -17.20 8.62
N GLU A 112 -15.36 -16.77 9.47
CA GLU A 112 -15.32 -17.06 10.92
C GLU A 112 -15.28 -18.57 11.24
N THR A 113 -15.71 -19.40 10.29
CA THR A 113 -15.68 -20.88 10.43
C THR A 113 -14.31 -21.48 10.13
N LEU A 114 -13.42 -20.73 9.47
CA LEU A 114 -12.07 -21.16 9.21
C LEU A 114 -11.32 -21.24 10.53
N ARG A 115 -10.90 -22.45 10.90
CA ARG A 115 -10.04 -22.67 12.06
C ARG A 115 -8.60 -22.46 11.62
N PRO A 116 -7.91 -21.38 12.02
CA PRO A 116 -6.52 -21.18 11.65
C PRO A 116 -5.68 -22.33 12.20
N ALA A 117 -4.65 -22.77 11.45
CA ALA A 117 -3.75 -23.78 11.99
C ALA A 117 -3.07 -23.25 13.26
N ASN A 118 -2.81 -24.14 14.22
CA ASN A 118 -2.31 -23.76 15.54
C ASN A 118 -0.92 -23.09 15.44
N MET A 119 -0.90 -21.76 15.55
CA MET A 119 0.30 -20.91 15.48
C MET A 119 1.30 -21.23 16.61
N HIS A 120 0.80 -21.55 17.80
CA HIS A 120 1.62 -21.90 18.95
C HIS A 120 2.44 -23.16 18.63
N HIS A 121 1.76 -24.21 18.14
CA HIS A 121 2.43 -25.46 17.78
C HIS A 121 3.46 -25.28 16.65
N GLY A 122 3.10 -24.52 15.61
CA GLY A 122 4.04 -24.21 14.53
C GLY A 122 5.30 -23.47 15.01
N MET A 123 5.16 -22.60 16.02
CA MET A 123 6.29 -21.90 16.64
C MET A 123 7.14 -22.82 17.53
N GLU A 124 6.52 -23.71 18.30
CA GLU A 124 7.22 -24.72 19.10
C GLU A 124 8.09 -25.64 18.22
N VAL A 125 7.55 -26.11 17.08
CA VAL A 125 8.31 -26.93 16.12
C VAL A 125 9.53 -26.17 15.60
N ARG A 126 9.38 -24.87 15.28
CA ARG A 126 10.49 -24.01 14.83
C ARG A 126 11.55 -23.79 15.92
N LEU A 127 11.13 -23.60 17.16
CA LEU A 127 12.02 -23.42 18.31
C LEU A 127 12.62 -24.74 18.82
N GLY A 128 12.21 -25.89 18.22
CA GLY A 128 12.66 -27.21 18.62
C GLY A 128 12.05 -27.72 19.94
N LEU A 129 10.97 -27.08 20.42
CA LEU A 129 10.27 -27.43 21.65
C LEU A 129 9.29 -28.59 21.45
N SER A 130 8.70 -28.72 20.26
CA SER A 130 7.80 -29.82 19.90
C SER A 130 8.28 -30.57 18.65
N LYS A 131 7.92 -31.85 18.54
CA LYS A 131 8.24 -32.71 17.38
C LYS A 131 6.96 -32.97 16.59
N GLY A 132 6.94 -32.65 15.31
CA GLY A 132 5.77 -32.87 14.45
C GLY A 132 5.79 -31.99 13.19
N PRO A 133 4.85 -32.21 12.25
CA PRO A 133 4.64 -31.28 11.14
C PRO A 133 4.18 -29.92 11.65
N THR A 134 4.58 -28.84 10.96
CA THR A 134 4.28 -27.45 11.36
C THR A 134 2.78 -27.12 11.37
N CYS A 135 1.95 -27.98 10.80
CA CYS A 135 0.50 -27.93 10.86
C CYS A 135 0.00 -29.34 11.20
N PRO A 136 -0.85 -29.54 12.22
CA PRO A 136 -1.52 -30.82 12.41
C PRO A 136 -2.36 -31.10 11.17
N SER A 137 -2.19 -32.28 10.56
CA SER A 137 -3.04 -32.73 9.46
C SER A 137 -4.48 -32.76 9.97
N LEU A 138 -5.34 -31.96 9.33
CA LEU A 138 -6.77 -31.91 9.62
C LEU A 138 -7.33 -33.35 9.57
N ILE A 139 -7.96 -33.79 10.66
CA ILE A 139 -8.99 -34.83 10.65
C ILE A 139 -10.32 -34.10 10.60
#